data_AF-F0YCH5-F1
#
_entry.id   AF-F0YCH5-F1
#
_cell.length_a   1.000
_cell.length_b   1.000
_cell.length_c   1.000
_cell.angle_alpha   90.00
_cell.angle_beta   90.00
_cell.angle_gamma   90.00
#
_symmetry.space_group_name_H-M   'P 1'
#
loop_
_entity.id
_entity.type
_entity.pdbx_description
1 polymer ?
#
loop_
_entity_poly.entity_id
_entity_poly.type
_entity_poly.pdbx_seq_one_letter_code
_entity_poly.pdbx_strand_id
1 'polypeptide(L)'
;MSYRELRTFAEMMRALGYQRLVSVENFRKPNFELVASALYWMVKRYDPEINVSDCIEKEDDRVDFLTVTAQALASKAKIKLNTKRLYAADGRAVKELLKVATMLYNASKANEEAAKEDPLREVQPLNSRIKDIKLARTLATEITDKGARLYDLLGKEKDVKQDRQSALNFLDTISSNLDSTVEHGHIQKSITTLVSNVSEDIEQMKKQCDELTADERTLDSKIKKKQSELERHEKRLKSLQTVRPAFMDEYEKLERELQKQYGVYLERFRNLDYLQNELEMYNKSEKEKVEENDRSLKRMQKRLREEELRILRGEQDINDQSVD
;
A
#
# COMPACT_ATOMS: atom_id res chain seq x y z
N MET A 1 -2.81 30.68 36.26
CA MET A 1 -3.14 31.72 35.26
C MET A 1 -2.06 31.72 34.20
N SER A 2 -2.39 31.81 32.91
CA SER A 2 -1.35 32.04 31.90
C SER A 2 -1.10 33.54 31.81
N TYR A 3 0.14 34.00 32.04
CA TYR A 3 0.56 35.40 31.87
C TYR A 3 0.12 35.97 30.50
N ARG A 4 0.08 35.10 29.49
CA ARG A 4 -0.38 35.41 28.13
C ARG A 4 -1.85 35.84 28.07
N GLU A 5 -2.75 35.19 28.81
CA GLU A 5 -4.19 35.48 28.79
C GLU A 5 -4.47 36.88 29.37
N LEU A 6 -3.78 37.24 30.45
CA LEU A 6 -3.94 38.54 31.10
C LEU A 6 -3.36 39.68 30.26
N ARG A 7 -2.18 39.46 29.66
CA ARG A 7 -1.62 40.41 28.70
C ARG A 7 -2.55 40.64 27.50
N THR A 8 -3.10 39.57 26.95
CA THR A 8 -4.06 39.64 25.83
C THR A 8 -5.32 40.42 26.24
N PHE A 9 -5.87 40.15 27.43
CA PHE A 9 -7.02 40.89 27.95
C PHE A 9 -6.71 42.39 28.11
N ALA A 10 -5.57 42.74 28.70
CA ALA A 10 -5.18 44.13 28.89
C ALA A 10 -4.98 44.88 27.55
N GLU A 11 -4.37 44.23 26.56
CA GLU A 11 -4.20 44.77 25.20
C GLU A 11 -5.55 44.98 24.51
N MET A 12 -6.46 44.00 24.58
CA MET A 12 -7.82 44.12 24.00
C MET A 12 -8.64 45.22 24.66
N MET A 13 -8.63 45.30 25.99
CA MET A 13 -9.36 46.35 26.72
C MET A 13 -8.83 47.75 26.39
N ARG A 14 -7.51 47.90 26.21
CA ARG A 14 -6.91 49.17 25.76
C ARG A 14 -7.35 49.53 24.34
N ALA A 15 -7.32 48.57 23.43
CA ALA A 15 -7.74 48.79 22.04
C ALA A 15 -9.23 49.14 21.93
N LEU A 16 -10.06 48.58 22.81
CA LEU A 16 -11.49 48.88 22.91
C LEU A 16 -11.77 50.25 23.58
N GLY A 17 -10.76 50.92 24.14
CA GLY A 17 -10.89 52.25 24.74
C GLY A 17 -11.29 52.25 26.23
N TYR A 18 -11.07 51.16 26.97
CA TYR A 18 -11.30 51.13 28.40
C TYR A 18 -10.29 52.02 29.15
N GLN A 19 -10.80 52.99 29.91
CA GLN A 19 -9.99 54.08 30.49
C GLN A 19 -9.12 53.65 31.68
N ARG A 20 -9.52 52.62 32.44
CA ARG A 20 -8.77 52.15 33.62
C ARG A 20 -7.64 51.21 33.20
N LEU A 21 -6.42 51.47 33.66
CA LEU A 21 -5.26 50.63 33.36
C LEU A 21 -5.41 49.25 34.01
N VAL A 22 -5.45 48.23 33.16
CA VAL A 22 -5.45 46.82 33.58
C VAL A 22 -4.00 46.31 33.50
N SER A 23 -3.43 45.94 34.64
CA SER A 23 -2.09 45.36 34.72
C SER A 23 -2.11 43.95 35.32
N VAL A 24 -1.01 43.21 35.13
CA VAL A 24 -0.81 41.85 35.67
C VAL A 24 -0.86 41.86 37.20
N GLU A 25 -0.47 42.96 37.83
CA GLU A 25 -0.43 43.07 39.29
C GLU A 25 -1.81 43.21 39.91
N ASN A 26 -2.79 43.75 39.17
CA ASN A 26 -4.15 43.96 39.67
C ASN A 26 -4.90 42.66 39.99
N PHE A 27 -4.49 41.52 39.41
CA PHE A 27 -5.10 40.21 39.63
C PHE A 27 -4.19 39.24 40.41
N ARG A 28 -3.08 39.74 41.00
CA ARG A 28 -2.28 38.95 41.96
C ARG A 28 -3.02 38.73 43.28
N LYS A 29 -3.92 39.64 43.63
CA LYS A 29 -4.88 39.53 44.73
C LYS A 29 -6.30 39.68 44.16
N PRO A 30 -7.33 39.09 44.80
CA PRO A 30 -8.72 39.27 44.38
C PRO A 30 -9.09 40.76 44.32
N ASN A 31 -9.53 41.22 43.14
CA ASN A 31 -9.92 42.61 42.91
C ASN A 31 -11.28 42.68 42.22
N PHE A 32 -12.34 42.56 43.02
CA PHE A 32 -13.71 42.51 42.51
C PHE A 32 -14.13 43.83 41.86
N GLU A 33 -13.70 44.97 42.38
CA GLU A 33 -14.00 46.29 41.80
C GLU A 33 -13.51 46.42 40.36
N LEU A 34 -12.31 45.89 40.06
CA LEU A 34 -11.79 45.89 38.71
C LEU A 34 -12.58 44.95 37.79
N VAL A 35 -12.96 43.76 38.27
CA VAL A 35 -13.80 42.82 37.50
C VAL A 35 -15.18 43.42 37.23
N ALA A 36 -15.81 44.00 38.24
CA ALA A 36 -17.13 44.62 38.13
C ALA A 36 -17.10 45.83 37.18
N SER A 37 -16.15 46.74 37.36
CA SER A 37 -16.02 47.92 36.47
C SER A 37 -15.70 47.54 35.02
N ALA A 38 -14.83 46.53 34.79
CA ALA A 38 -14.53 46.05 33.44
C ALA A 38 -15.75 45.36 32.81
N LEU A 39 -16.45 44.51 33.58
CA LEU A 39 -17.62 43.79 33.11
C LEU A 39 -18.80 44.73 32.81
N TYR A 40 -19.08 45.67 33.72
CA TYR A 40 -20.10 46.70 33.53
C TYR A 40 -19.85 47.49 32.26
N TRP A 41 -18.61 47.97 32.08
CA TRP A 41 -18.23 48.73 30.91
C TRP A 41 -18.42 47.93 29.61
N MET A 42 -18.01 46.65 29.59
CA MET A 42 -18.21 45.79 28.42
C MET A 42 -19.68 45.52 28.13
N VAL A 43 -20.52 45.33 29.16
CA VAL A 43 -21.96 45.13 29.01
C VAL A 43 -22.62 46.38 28.44
N LYS A 44 -22.31 47.57 28.98
CA LYS A 44 -22.80 48.84 28.44
C LYS A 44 -22.31 49.13 27.04
N ARG A 45 -21.09 48.68 26.69
CA ARG A 45 -20.55 48.83 25.34
C ARG A 45 -21.21 47.88 24.34
N TYR A 46 -21.63 46.70 24.79
CA TYR A 46 -22.40 45.77 23.97
C TYR A 46 -23.82 46.26 23.71
N ASP A 47 -24.50 46.72 24.76
CA ASP A 47 -25.87 47.22 24.67
C ASP A 47 -26.15 48.25 25.79
N PRO A 48 -26.35 49.54 25.43
CA PRO A 48 -26.62 50.60 26.39
C PRO A 48 -27.89 50.38 27.24
N GLU A 49 -28.89 49.67 26.71
CA GLU A 49 -30.21 49.47 27.30
C GLU A 49 -30.23 48.41 28.42
N ILE A 50 -29.13 47.67 28.59
CA ILE A 50 -29.05 46.68 29.68
C ILE A 50 -28.98 47.43 31.02
N ASN A 51 -30.05 47.34 31.81
CA ASN A 51 -30.10 47.92 33.15
C ASN A 51 -29.33 47.02 34.15
N VAL A 52 -28.19 47.51 34.63
CA VAL A 52 -27.33 46.82 35.61
C VAL A 52 -27.07 47.81 36.73
N SER A 53 -27.24 47.35 37.97
CA SER A 53 -26.94 48.15 39.16
C SER A 53 -25.42 48.35 39.30
N ASP A 54 -24.99 49.56 39.65
CA ASP A 54 -23.59 49.89 39.93
C ASP A 54 -23.21 49.69 41.42
N CYS A 55 -24.16 49.28 42.26
CA CYS A 55 -23.92 49.02 43.67
C CYS A 55 -23.17 47.69 43.85
N ILE A 56 -21.97 47.74 44.42
CA ILE A 56 -21.10 46.57 44.70
C ILE A 56 -20.58 46.53 46.14
N GLU A 57 -21.22 47.27 47.05
CA GLU A 57 -20.78 47.45 48.43
C GLU A 57 -21.04 46.21 49.29
N LYS A 58 -22.25 45.64 49.25
CA LYS A 58 -22.61 44.43 49.99
C LYS A 58 -22.40 43.16 49.15
N GLU A 59 -22.27 42.03 49.83
CA GLU A 59 -22.10 40.73 49.17
C GLU A 59 -23.32 40.37 48.30
N ASP A 60 -24.53 40.64 48.77
CA ASP A 60 -25.77 40.42 48.03
C ASP A 60 -25.79 41.24 46.72
N ASP A 61 -25.42 42.52 46.80
CA ASP A 61 -25.37 43.42 45.63
C ASP A 61 -24.38 42.90 44.55
N ARG A 62 -23.25 42.32 44.97
CA ARG A 62 -22.25 41.74 44.07
C ARG A 62 -22.76 40.48 43.36
N VAL A 63 -23.50 39.63 44.07
CA VAL A 63 -24.09 38.42 43.51
C VAL A 63 -25.20 38.79 42.52
N ASP A 64 -26.03 39.77 42.87
CA ASP A 64 -27.08 40.29 41.98
C ASP A 64 -26.49 40.90 40.71
N PHE A 65 -25.46 41.75 40.84
CA PHE A 65 -24.72 42.31 39.71
C PHE A 65 -24.21 41.23 38.75
N LEU A 66 -23.53 40.19 39.27
CA LEU A 66 -23.01 39.11 38.43
C LEU A 66 -24.11 38.26 37.79
N THR A 67 -25.22 38.06 38.49
CA THR A 67 -26.35 37.26 37.99
C THR A 67 -27.04 37.98 36.85
N VAL A 68 -27.35 39.26 37.02
CA VAL A 68 -27.99 40.10 36.00
C VAL A 68 -27.08 40.23 34.76
N THR A 69 -25.80 40.56 34.95
CA THR A 69 -24.84 40.72 33.84
C THR A 69 -24.61 39.40 33.08
N ALA A 70 -24.45 38.28 33.78
CA ALA A 70 -24.28 36.98 33.14
C ALA A 70 -25.54 36.53 32.39
N GLN A 71 -26.73 36.77 32.93
CA GLN A 71 -28.00 36.47 32.26
C GLN A 71 -28.21 37.35 31.01
N ALA A 72 -27.86 38.63 31.08
CA ALA A 72 -27.93 39.55 29.95
C ALA A 72 -26.99 39.14 28.80
N LEU A 73 -25.74 38.76 29.11
CA LEU A 73 -24.78 38.29 28.12
C LEU A 73 -25.12 36.91 27.58
N ALA A 74 -25.70 36.02 28.40
CA ALA A 74 -26.15 34.71 27.93
C ALA A 74 -27.36 34.82 26.98
N SER A 75 -28.30 35.73 27.26
CA SER A 75 -29.49 35.93 26.43
C SER A 75 -29.19 36.72 25.15
N LYS A 76 -28.51 37.87 25.25
CA LYS A 76 -28.30 38.77 24.11
C LYS A 76 -27.03 38.47 23.31
N ALA A 77 -25.94 38.08 23.96
CA ALA A 77 -24.66 37.81 23.30
C ALA A 77 -24.39 36.31 23.10
N LYS A 78 -25.24 35.42 23.64
CA LYS A 78 -25.02 33.97 23.70
C LYS A 78 -23.70 33.57 24.37
N ILE A 79 -23.17 34.42 25.26
CA ILE A 79 -21.93 34.17 25.99
C ILE A 79 -22.26 33.63 27.38
N LYS A 80 -21.86 32.38 27.65
CA LYS A 80 -22.00 31.76 28.98
C LYS A 80 -20.78 32.10 29.85
N LEU A 81 -21.02 32.85 30.92
CA LEU A 81 -20.01 33.24 31.91
C LEU A 81 -20.14 32.40 33.19
N ASN A 82 -19.01 32.09 33.82
CA ASN A 82 -19.00 31.45 35.13
C ASN A 82 -18.96 32.50 36.25
N THR A 83 -20.10 32.74 36.89
CA THR A 83 -20.25 33.75 37.96
C THR A 83 -19.39 33.47 39.18
N LYS A 84 -19.15 32.20 39.54
CA LYS A 84 -18.25 31.84 40.65
C LYS A 84 -16.80 32.27 40.40
N ARG A 85 -16.33 32.15 39.15
CA ARG A 85 -14.98 32.60 38.76
C ARG A 85 -14.87 34.11 38.69
N LEU A 86 -15.93 34.80 38.27
CA LEU A 86 -15.99 36.26 38.28
C LEU A 86 -15.99 36.80 39.72
N TYR A 87 -16.74 36.16 40.63
CA TYR A 87 -16.81 36.55 42.04
C TYR A 87 -15.49 36.35 42.78
N ALA A 88 -14.77 35.26 42.49
CA ALA A 88 -13.44 35.02 43.05
C ALA A 88 -12.43 36.14 42.72
N ALA A 89 -12.70 36.92 41.65
CA ALA A 89 -11.95 38.10 41.22
C ALA A 89 -10.43 37.90 41.11
N ASP A 90 -10.01 36.65 40.98
CA ASP A 90 -8.65 36.22 40.82
C ASP A 90 -8.33 36.06 39.34
N GLY A 91 -7.19 35.46 39.04
CA GLY A 91 -6.80 35.20 37.68
C GLY A 91 -7.75 34.33 36.83
N ARG A 92 -8.69 33.61 37.44
CA ARG A 92 -9.68 32.81 36.72
C ARG A 92 -10.82 33.69 36.21
N ALA A 93 -11.08 34.85 36.84
CA ALA A 93 -12.03 35.84 36.36
C ALA A 93 -11.62 36.40 34.99
N VAL A 94 -10.31 36.60 34.76
CA VAL A 94 -9.76 37.11 33.49
C VAL A 94 -10.14 36.23 32.30
N LYS A 95 -10.19 34.90 32.47
CA LYS A 95 -10.61 33.98 31.42
C LYS A 95 -12.06 34.17 31.01
N GLU A 96 -12.92 34.50 31.97
CA GLU A 96 -14.33 34.76 31.73
C GLU A 96 -14.51 36.15 31.09
N LEU A 97 -13.78 37.17 31.57
CA LEU A 97 -13.78 38.51 30.97
C LEU A 97 -13.27 38.51 29.52
N LEU A 98 -12.25 37.69 29.22
CA LEU A 98 -11.66 37.60 27.89
C LEU A 98 -12.65 37.11 26.83
N LYS A 99 -13.66 36.31 27.21
CA LYS A 99 -14.72 35.87 26.28
C LYS A 99 -15.50 37.07 25.72
N VAL A 100 -15.85 38.01 26.58
CA VAL A 100 -16.60 39.22 26.21
C VAL A 100 -15.69 40.18 25.45
N ALA A 101 -14.47 40.40 25.95
CA ALA A 101 -13.49 41.29 25.32
C ALA A 101 -13.10 40.82 23.91
N THR A 102 -12.92 39.51 23.68
CA THR A 102 -12.56 38.96 22.36
C THR A 102 -13.68 39.20 21.35
N MET A 103 -14.94 39.01 21.76
CA MET A 103 -16.10 39.25 20.89
C MET A 103 -16.18 40.73 20.50
N LEU A 104 -16.09 41.63 21.47
CA LEU A 104 -16.12 43.08 21.22
C LEU A 104 -14.93 43.53 20.35
N TYR A 105 -13.74 43.00 20.61
CA TYR A 105 -12.53 43.33 19.86
C TYR A 105 -12.62 42.90 18.40
N ASN A 106 -13.12 41.69 18.14
CA ASN A 106 -13.32 41.19 16.78
C ASN A 106 -14.37 42.02 16.02
N ALA A 107 -15.46 42.41 16.69
CA ALA A 107 -16.48 43.28 16.10
C ALA A 107 -15.92 44.68 15.77
N SER A 108 -15.12 45.26 16.66
CA SER A 108 -14.46 46.55 16.43
C SER A 108 -13.50 46.48 15.24
N LYS A 109 -12.71 45.41 15.12
CA LYS A 109 -11.77 45.22 14.01
C LYS A 109 -12.47 45.04 12.67
N ALA A 110 -13.56 44.29 12.63
CA ALA A 110 -14.37 44.14 11.41
C ALA A 110 -14.95 45.49 10.94
N ASN A 111 -15.35 46.35 11.88
CA ASN A 111 -15.85 47.69 11.56
C ASN A 111 -14.74 48.63 11.04
N GLU A 112 -13.52 48.54 11.59
CA GLU A 112 -12.35 49.28 11.06
C GLU A 112 -11.92 48.81 9.67
N GLU A 113 -12.06 47.52 9.36
CA GLU A 113 -11.78 46.96 8.04
C GLU A 113 -12.83 47.42 7.02
N ALA A 114 -14.11 47.48 7.41
CA ALA A 114 -15.20 48.01 6.57
C ALA A 114 -15.06 49.52 6.31
N ALA A 115 -14.60 50.31 7.29
CA ALA A 115 -14.42 51.76 7.15
C ALA A 115 -13.24 52.17 6.24
N LYS A 116 -12.37 51.23 5.84
CA LYS A 116 -11.22 51.48 4.95
C LYS A 116 -11.52 51.26 3.46
N GLU A 117 -12.76 50.91 3.10
CA GLU A 117 -13.21 50.79 1.71
C GLU A 117 -13.86 52.12 1.23
N ASP A 118 -13.03 53.09 0.85
CA ASP A 118 -13.43 54.28 0.07
C ASP A 118 -13.07 54.09 -1.43
N PRO A 119 -13.89 54.49 -2.42
CA PRO A 119 -13.85 53.97 -3.79
C PRO A 119 -12.91 54.75 -4.73
N LEU A 120 -11.76 55.20 -4.25
CA LEU A 120 -10.69 55.78 -5.07
C LEU A 120 -9.40 54.98 -4.90
N ARG A 121 -9.34 53.84 -5.58
CA ARG A 121 -8.22 52.89 -5.50
C ARG A 121 -7.08 53.34 -6.42
N GLU A 122 -6.12 54.05 -5.83
CA GLU A 122 -4.73 54.01 -6.30
C GLU A 122 -4.24 52.55 -6.36
N VAL A 123 -3.43 52.27 -7.37
CA VAL A 123 -2.95 50.93 -7.72
C VAL A 123 -2.25 50.27 -6.53
N GLN A 124 -2.91 49.29 -5.90
CA GLN A 124 -2.31 48.50 -4.82
C GLN A 124 -1.21 47.56 -5.36
N PRO A 125 -0.13 47.33 -4.60
CA PRO A 125 1.04 46.58 -5.06
C PRO A 125 0.74 45.10 -5.31
N LEU A 126 1.32 44.56 -6.40
CA LEU A 126 1.15 43.20 -6.94
C LEU A 126 1.24 42.05 -5.90
N ASN A 127 1.90 42.27 -4.76
CA ASN A 127 2.05 41.29 -3.70
C ASN A 127 0.76 40.97 -2.93
N SER A 128 -0.23 41.87 -2.88
CA SER A 128 -1.55 41.55 -2.30
C SER A 128 -2.33 40.59 -3.19
N ARG A 129 -2.36 40.86 -4.51
CA ARG A 129 -3.00 39.98 -5.50
C ARG A 129 -2.43 38.57 -5.51
N ILE A 130 -1.13 38.38 -5.28
CA ILE A 130 -0.52 37.03 -5.24
C ILE A 130 -1.03 36.21 -4.05
N LYS A 131 -1.27 36.84 -2.89
CA LYS A 131 -1.87 36.14 -1.73
C LYS A 131 -3.32 35.77 -2.02
N ASP A 132 -4.07 36.68 -2.63
CA ASP A 132 -5.46 36.44 -3.01
C ASP A 132 -5.58 35.35 -4.08
N ILE A 133 -4.65 35.27 -5.03
CA ILE A 133 -4.59 34.21 -6.04
C ILE A 133 -4.29 32.84 -5.41
N LYS A 134 -3.40 32.79 -4.41
CA LYS A 134 -3.13 31.54 -3.68
C LYS A 134 -4.35 31.09 -2.88
N LEU A 135 -5.01 32.03 -2.20
CA LEU A 135 -6.23 31.77 -1.42
C LEU A 135 -7.40 31.36 -2.32
N ALA A 136 -7.56 31.99 -3.47
CA ALA A 136 -8.54 31.61 -4.48
C ALA A 136 -8.26 30.22 -5.04
N ARG A 137 -6.99 29.85 -5.25
CA ARG A 137 -6.62 28.51 -5.69
C ARG A 137 -6.91 27.46 -4.62
N THR A 138 -6.61 27.72 -3.35
CA THR A 138 -6.95 26.80 -2.26
C THR A 138 -8.47 26.64 -2.10
N LEU A 139 -9.22 27.74 -2.19
CA LEU A 139 -10.68 27.69 -2.15
C LEU A 139 -11.27 26.94 -3.34
N ALA A 140 -10.70 27.09 -4.54
CA ALA A 140 -11.13 26.33 -5.71
C ALA A 140 -10.89 24.81 -5.52
N THR A 141 -9.76 24.43 -4.93
CA THR A 141 -9.51 23.03 -4.54
C THR A 141 -10.51 22.54 -3.51
N GLU A 142 -10.77 23.32 -2.45
CA GLU A 142 -11.76 22.97 -1.43
C GLU A 142 -13.18 22.84 -1.98
N ILE A 143 -13.57 23.70 -2.92
CA ILE A 143 -14.87 23.61 -3.61
C ILE A 143 -14.96 22.30 -4.38
N THR A 144 -13.88 21.92 -5.07
CA THR A 144 -13.82 20.66 -5.82
C THR A 144 -13.91 19.45 -4.89
N ASP A 145 -13.16 19.46 -3.78
CA ASP A 145 -13.20 18.40 -2.76
C ASP A 145 -14.57 18.30 -2.07
N LYS A 146 -15.16 19.43 -1.70
CA LYS A 146 -16.52 19.46 -1.11
C LYS A 146 -17.57 19.00 -2.12
N GLY A 147 -17.40 19.35 -3.39
CA GLY A 147 -18.26 18.89 -4.48
C GLY A 147 -18.20 17.38 -4.66
N ALA A 148 -16.99 16.80 -4.68
CA ALA A 148 -16.79 15.35 -4.76
C ALA A 148 -17.40 14.64 -3.54
N ARG A 149 -17.14 15.16 -2.33
CA ARG A 149 -17.69 14.59 -1.10
C ARG A 149 -19.21 14.68 -1.06
N LEU A 150 -19.80 15.78 -1.53
CA LEU A 150 -21.25 15.93 -1.62
C LEU A 150 -21.85 14.96 -2.65
N TYR A 151 -21.21 14.79 -3.80
CA TYR A 151 -21.61 13.80 -4.81
C TYR A 151 -21.64 12.38 -4.23
N ASP A 152 -20.57 11.97 -3.52
CA ASP A 152 -20.50 10.66 -2.88
C ASP A 152 -21.56 10.47 -1.80
N LEU A 153 -21.80 11.51 -0.97
CA LEU A 153 -22.82 11.47 0.08
C LEU A 153 -24.24 11.41 -0.50
N LEU A 154 -24.53 12.20 -1.53
CA LEU A 154 -25.82 12.16 -2.23
C LEU A 154 -26.04 10.84 -2.96
N GLY A 155 -24.97 10.24 -3.51
CA GLY A 155 -25.04 8.91 -4.12
C GLY A 155 -25.46 7.83 -3.13
N LYS A 156 -24.99 7.94 -1.88
CA LYS A 156 -25.34 7.02 -0.77
C LYS A 156 -26.70 7.30 -0.14
N GLU A 157 -27.34 8.44 -0.42
CA GLU A 157 -28.64 8.79 0.19
C GLU A 157 -29.69 7.72 -0.12
N LYS A 158 -29.68 7.09 -1.30
CA LYS A 158 -30.67 6.06 -1.64
C LYS A 158 -30.61 4.86 -0.67
N ASP A 159 -29.41 4.47 -0.25
CA ASP A 159 -29.19 3.35 0.66
C ASP A 159 -29.44 3.76 2.11
N VAL A 160 -28.99 4.96 2.51
CA VAL A 160 -29.04 5.43 3.90
C VAL A 160 -30.39 6.08 4.26
N LYS A 161 -31.24 6.41 3.28
CA LYS A 161 -32.53 7.07 3.51
C LYS A 161 -33.46 6.28 4.42
N GLN A 162 -33.53 4.96 4.27
CA GLN A 162 -34.38 4.11 5.11
C GLN A 162 -33.91 4.10 6.57
N ASP A 163 -32.60 3.94 6.78
CA ASP A 163 -32.00 3.98 8.12
C ASP A 163 -32.16 5.38 8.76
N ARG A 164 -31.95 6.44 7.97
CA ARG A 164 -32.15 7.82 8.41
C ARG A 164 -33.59 8.09 8.80
N GLN A 165 -34.56 7.65 8.00
CA GLN A 165 -35.99 7.80 8.32
C GLN A 165 -36.36 6.97 9.54
N SER A 166 -35.82 5.77 9.70
CA SER A 166 -36.06 4.91 10.86
C SER A 166 -35.50 5.54 12.14
N ALA A 167 -34.28 6.10 12.08
CA ALA A 167 -33.67 6.82 13.18
C ALA A 167 -34.43 8.11 13.54
N LEU A 168 -34.89 8.87 12.54
CA LEU A 168 -35.71 10.05 12.76
C LEU A 168 -37.07 9.71 13.36
N ASN A 169 -37.75 8.67 12.85
CA ASN A 169 -39.01 8.19 13.41
C ASN A 169 -38.82 7.72 14.86
N PHE A 170 -37.71 7.04 15.16
CA PHE A 170 -37.34 6.64 16.52
C PHE A 170 -37.13 7.86 17.44
N LEU A 171 -36.39 8.87 16.98
CA LEU A 171 -36.16 10.10 17.76
C LEU A 171 -37.42 10.96 17.93
N ASP A 172 -38.29 11.02 16.92
CA ASP A 172 -39.57 11.74 16.97
C ASP A 172 -40.55 11.08 17.94
N THR A 173 -40.55 9.74 17.97
CA THR A 173 -41.29 8.94 18.95
C THR A 173 -40.80 9.27 20.38
N ILE A 174 -39.48 9.22 20.62
CA ILE A 174 -38.85 9.57 21.91
C ILE A 174 -39.10 11.02 22.34
N SER A 175 -39.04 11.96 21.40
CA SER A 175 -39.16 13.39 21.70
C SER A 175 -40.60 13.83 21.96
N SER A 176 -41.59 13.10 21.44
CA SER A 176 -43.01 13.47 21.55
C SER A 176 -43.71 12.82 22.75
N ASN A 177 -43.18 11.71 23.30
CA ASN A 177 -43.83 10.94 24.35
C ASN A 177 -42.89 10.56 25.51
N LEU A 178 -42.23 11.54 26.11
CA LEU A 178 -41.29 11.34 27.23
C LEU A 178 -41.93 10.64 28.47
N ASP A 179 -43.25 10.56 28.55
CA ASP A 179 -44.00 9.88 29.63
C ASP A 179 -44.56 8.48 29.24
N SER A 180 -44.32 7.98 28.02
CA SER A 180 -44.88 6.70 27.56
C SER A 180 -43.97 5.50 27.84
N THR A 181 -44.44 4.57 28.67
CA THR A 181 -43.77 3.31 29.05
C THR A 181 -43.58 2.32 27.88
N VAL A 182 -44.19 2.59 26.73
CA VAL A 182 -44.20 1.71 25.55
C VAL A 182 -42.85 1.70 24.84
N GLU A 183 -42.13 2.81 24.84
CA GLU A 183 -40.85 2.99 24.14
C GLU A 183 -39.70 2.33 24.89
N HIS A 184 -39.68 2.45 26.21
CA HIS A 184 -38.81 1.66 27.07
C HIS A 184 -39.00 0.16 26.82
N GLY A 185 -40.25 -0.29 26.66
CA GLY A 185 -40.56 -1.67 26.31
C GLY A 185 -40.01 -2.08 24.93
N HIS A 186 -40.07 -1.20 23.93
CA HIS A 186 -39.54 -1.50 22.60
C HIS A 186 -38.00 -1.54 22.58
N ILE A 187 -37.34 -0.58 23.24
CA ILE A 187 -35.88 -0.57 23.38
C ILE A 187 -35.42 -1.80 24.17
N GLN A 188 -36.10 -2.14 25.27
CA GLN A 188 -35.80 -3.33 26.05
C GLN A 188 -35.98 -4.61 25.22
N LYS A 189 -37.04 -4.72 24.42
CA LYS A 189 -37.23 -5.87 23.50
C LYS A 189 -36.11 -5.94 22.47
N SER A 190 -35.77 -4.83 21.82
CA SER A 190 -34.68 -4.78 20.84
C SER A 190 -33.34 -5.17 21.43
N ILE A 191 -33.01 -4.66 22.64
CA ILE A 191 -31.80 -5.06 23.37
C ILE A 191 -31.85 -6.55 23.72
N THR A 192 -32.99 -7.06 24.18
CA THR A 192 -33.15 -8.48 24.51
C THR A 192 -32.92 -9.37 23.29
N THR A 193 -33.48 -8.99 22.13
CA THR A 193 -33.26 -9.71 20.87
C THR A 193 -31.81 -9.65 20.43
N LEU A 194 -31.15 -8.49 20.51
CA LEU A 194 -29.73 -8.36 20.20
C LEU A 194 -28.86 -9.25 21.09
N VAL A 195 -29.15 -9.30 22.40
CA VAL A 195 -28.44 -10.17 23.34
C VAL A 195 -28.68 -11.65 23.02
N SER A 196 -29.90 -12.04 22.63
CA SER A 196 -30.20 -13.40 22.17
C SER A 196 -29.38 -13.76 20.94
N ASN A 197 -29.39 -12.91 19.90
CA ASN A 197 -28.64 -13.15 18.66
C ASN A 197 -27.15 -13.28 18.93
N VAL A 198 -26.57 -12.38 19.73
CA VAL A 198 -25.14 -12.45 20.10
C VAL A 198 -24.85 -13.72 20.91
N SER A 199 -25.77 -14.17 21.75
CA SER A 199 -25.61 -15.42 22.51
C SER A 199 -25.61 -16.65 21.60
N GLU A 200 -26.49 -16.66 20.60
CA GLU A 200 -26.54 -17.70 19.56
C GLU A 200 -25.27 -17.70 18.70
N ASP A 201 -24.79 -16.53 18.29
CA ASP A 201 -23.53 -16.37 17.56
C ASP A 201 -22.34 -16.90 18.39
N ILE A 202 -22.30 -16.61 19.70
CA ILE A 202 -21.27 -17.14 20.60
C ILE A 202 -21.33 -18.67 20.67
N GLU A 203 -22.53 -19.25 20.73
CA GLU A 203 -22.68 -20.71 20.78
C GLU A 203 -22.27 -21.36 19.45
N GLN A 204 -22.62 -20.74 18.32
CA GLN A 204 -22.20 -21.21 17.00
C GLN A 204 -20.67 -21.15 16.85
N MET A 205 -20.04 -20.04 17.26
CA MET A 205 -18.59 -19.88 17.23
C MET A 205 -17.89 -20.89 18.14
N LYS A 206 -18.45 -21.20 19.31
CA LYS A 206 -17.92 -22.27 20.19
C LYS A 206 -17.96 -23.63 19.51
N LYS A 207 -19.07 -23.99 18.85
CA LYS A 207 -19.17 -25.25 18.09
C LYS A 207 -18.11 -25.33 16.99
N GLN A 208 -17.92 -24.25 16.24
CA GLN A 208 -16.87 -24.18 15.22
C GLN A 208 -15.46 -24.34 15.81
N CYS A 209 -15.17 -23.74 16.97
CA CYS A 209 -13.90 -23.94 17.66
C CYS A 209 -13.69 -25.41 18.08
N ASP A 210 -14.73 -26.07 18.57
CA ASP A 210 -14.67 -27.47 18.96
C ASP A 210 -14.44 -28.40 17.75
N GLU A 211 -15.11 -28.13 16.63
CA GLU A 211 -14.89 -28.82 15.35
C GLU A 211 -13.45 -28.64 14.85
N LEU A 212 -12.94 -27.40 14.85
CA LEU A 212 -11.55 -27.12 14.45
C LEU A 212 -10.54 -27.83 15.36
N THR A 213 -10.81 -27.90 16.66
CA THR A 213 -9.96 -28.62 17.61
C THR A 213 -9.97 -30.12 17.35
N ALA A 214 -11.12 -30.69 16.96
CA ALA A 214 -11.21 -32.08 16.56
C ALA A 214 -10.41 -32.33 15.27
N ASP A 215 -10.56 -31.46 14.27
CA ASP A 215 -9.84 -31.55 13.01
C ASP A 215 -8.32 -31.46 13.22
N GLU A 216 -7.85 -30.51 14.04
CA GLU A 216 -6.44 -30.38 14.42
C GLU A 216 -5.89 -31.70 14.99
N ARG A 217 -6.61 -32.33 15.93
CA ARG A 217 -6.20 -33.62 16.51
C ARG A 217 -6.15 -34.74 15.47
N THR A 218 -7.08 -34.76 14.50
CA THR A 218 -7.05 -35.76 13.43
C THR A 218 -5.90 -35.55 12.47
N LEU A 219 -5.58 -34.29 12.14
CA LEU A 219 -4.45 -33.93 11.28
C LEU A 219 -3.12 -34.27 11.95
N ASP A 220 -2.96 -33.96 13.24
CA ASP A 220 -1.78 -34.35 14.01
C ASP A 220 -1.55 -35.86 14.01
N SER A 221 -2.63 -36.63 14.14
CA SER A 221 -2.57 -38.09 14.09
C SER A 221 -2.13 -38.58 12.70
N LYS A 222 -2.59 -37.93 11.61
CA LYS A 222 -2.17 -38.24 10.24
C LYS A 222 -0.71 -37.86 10.00
N ILE A 223 -0.27 -36.69 10.49
CA ILE A 223 1.12 -36.22 10.38
C ILE A 223 2.05 -37.20 11.08
N LYS A 224 1.77 -37.60 12.32
CA LYS A 224 2.59 -38.57 13.06
C LYS A 224 2.68 -39.92 12.34
N LYS A 225 1.57 -40.42 11.78
CA LYS A 225 1.58 -41.64 10.95
C LYS A 225 2.50 -41.47 9.74
N LYS A 226 2.37 -40.37 9.00
CA LYS A 226 3.19 -40.09 7.80
C LYS A 226 4.67 -39.92 8.12
N GLN A 227 5.01 -39.26 9.22
CA GLN A 227 6.38 -39.15 9.70
C GLN A 227 6.97 -40.54 9.99
N SER A 228 6.23 -41.41 10.69
CA SER A 228 6.69 -42.77 10.96
C SER A 228 6.86 -43.64 9.71
N GLU A 229 5.99 -43.46 8.71
CA GLU A 229 6.11 -44.13 7.39
C GLU A 229 7.35 -43.63 6.65
N LEU A 230 7.56 -42.31 6.64
CA LEU A 230 8.72 -41.69 6.00
C LEU A 230 10.02 -42.21 6.59
N GLU A 231 10.17 -42.23 7.92
CA GLU A 231 11.36 -42.77 8.57
C GLU A 231 11.62 -44.24 8.22
N ARG A 232 10.57 -45.06 8.11
CA ARG A 232 10.69 -46.47 7.70
C ARG A 232 11.16 -46.58 6.24
N HIS A 233 10.61 -45.77 5.35
CA HIS A 233 11.01 -45.74 3.95
C HIS A 233 12.44 -45.22 3.77
N GLU A 234 12.85 -44.18 4.49
CA GLU A 234 14.22 -43.68 4.49
C GLU A 234 15.22 -44.72 4.98
N LYS A 235 14.90 -45.43 6.07
CA LYS A 235 15.74 -46.54 6.56
C LYS A 235 15.86 -47.65 5.51
N ARG A 236 14.75 -48.03 4.87
CA ARG A 236 14.74 -49.02 3.79
C ARG A 236 15.51 -48.56 2.56
N LEU A 237 15.43 -47.28 2.21
CA LEU A 237 16.17 -46.71 1.10
C LEU A 237 17.67 -46.73 1.38
N LYS A 238 18.10 -46.29 2.57
CA LYS A 238 19.49 -46.39 3.00
C LYS A 238 20.01 -47.83 2.95
N SER A 239 19.23 -48.80 3.45
CA SER A 239 19.65 -50.20 3.37
C SER A 239 19.76 -50.69 1.92
N LEU A 240 18.83 -50.31 1.04
CA LEU A 240 18.91 -50.67 -0.37
C LEU A 240 20.09 -50.00 -1.09
N GLN A 241 20.42 -48.75 -0.76
CA GLN A 241 21.57 -48.04 -1.31
C GLN A 241 22.90 -48.68 -0.89
N THR A 242 22.98 -49.22 0.33
CA THR A 242 24.19 -49.92 0.79
C THR A 242 24.37 -51.30 0.17
N VAL A 243 23.29 -51.91 -0.33
CA VAL A 243 23.34 -53.25 -0.91
C VAL A 243 23.75 -53.13 -2.38
N ARG A 244 24.90 -53.72 -2.71
CA ARG A 244 25.34 -53.87 -4.10
C ARG A 244 24.37 -54.80 -4.86
N PRO A 245 23.81 -54.39 -6.01
CA PRO A 245 22.93 -55.26 -6.78
C PRO A 245 23.63 -56.53 -7.25
N ALA A 246 22.96 -57.68 -7.17
CA ALA A 246 23.54 -59.00 -7.46
C ALA A 246 24.08 -59.14 -8.90
N PHE A 247 23.49 -58.42 -9.86
CA PHE A 247 23.92 -58.43 -11.26
C PHE A 247 25.18 -57.57 -11.53
N MET A 248 25.62 -56.74 -10.57
CA MET A 248 26.78 -55.87 -10.78
C MET A 248 28.07 -56.64 -11.02
N ASP A 249 28.24 -57.79 -10.36
CA ASP A 249 29.42 -58.64 -10.56
C ASP A 249 29.45 -59.26 -11.97
N GLU A 250 28.28 -59.66 -12.49
CA GLU A 250 28.16 -60.14 -13.87
C GLU A 250 28.39 -59.03 -14.89
N TYR A 251 27.85 -57.83 -14.64
CA TYR A 251 28.07 -56.65 -15.47
C TYR A 251 29.56 -56.32 -15.59
N GLU A 252 30.27 -56.22 -14.46
CA GLU A 252 31.72 -55.90 -14.45
C GLU A 252 32.57 -56.99 -15.11
N LYS A 253 32.13 -58.25 -15.04
CA LYS A 253 32.78 -59.36 -15.74
C LYS A 253 32.60 -59.23 -17.25
N LEU A 254 31.37 -58.97 -17.70
CA LEU A 254 31.04 -58.77 -19.11
C LEU A 254 31.75 -57.54 -19.68
N GLU A 255 31.85 -56.45 -18.92
CA GLU A 255 32.56 -55.24 -19.34
C GLU A 255 34.06 -55.52 -19.55
N ARG A 256 34.69 -56.26 -18.63
CA ARG A 256 36.09 -56.71 -18.78
C ARG A 256 36.27 -57.63 -19.98
N GLU A 257 35.32 -58.51 -20.25
CA GLU A 257 35.36 -59.40 -21.41
C GLU A 257 35.20 -58.62 -22.72
N LEU A 258 34.28 -57.65 -22.75
CA LEU A 258 34.08 -56.76 -23.89
C LEU A 258 35.36 -55.97 -24.20
N GLN A 259 36.03 -55.42 -23.20
CA GLN A 259 37.30 -54.71 -23.39
C GLN A 259 38.38 -55.62 -24.02
N LYS A 260 38.50 -56.87 -23.55
CA LYS A 260 39.44 -57.84 -24.12
C LYS A 260 39.10 -58.16 -25.58
N GLN A 261 37.83 -58.43 -25.87
CA GLN A 261 37.38 -58.75 -27.24
C GLN A 261 37.56 -57.56 -28.17
N TYR A 262 37.35 -56.33 -27.68
CA TYR A 262 37.58 -55.12 -28.46
C TYR A 262 39.06 -54.96 -28.84
N GLY A 263 39.99 -55.29 -27.93
CA GLY A 263 41.42 -55.31 -28.24
C GLY A 263 41.76 -56.30 -29.37
N VAL A 264 41.26 -57.54 -29.28
CA VAL A 264 41.45 -58.56 -30.33
C VAL A 264 40.81 -58.12 -31.65
N TYR A 265 39.63 -57.51 -31.60
CA TYR A 265 38.97 -56.98 -32.79
C TYR A 265 39.83 -55.91 -33.48
N LEU A 266 40.40 -54.96 -32.74
CA LEU A 266 41.27 -53.92 -33.31
C LEU A 266 42.53 -54.49 -33.96
N GLU A 267 43.17 -55.48 -33.34
CA GLU A 267 44.33 -56.15 -33.93
C GLU A 267 43.94 -56.86 -35.24
N ARG A 268 42.84 -57.61 -35.24
CA ARG A 268 42.35 -58.30 -36.44
C ARG A 268 41.95 -57.32 -37.52
N PHE A 269 41.29 -56.22 -37.15
CA PHE A 269 40.90 -55.16 -38.08
C PHE A 269 42.14 -54.53 -38.73
N ARG A 270 43.17 -54.20 -37.94
CA ARG A 270 44.43 -53.67 -38.47
C ARG A 270 45.15 -54.66 -39.39
N ASN A 271 45.17 -55.94 -39.03
CA ASN A 271 45.77 -56.98 -39.87
C ASN A 271 44.99 -57.16 -41.18
N LEU A 272 43.65 -57.11 -41.12
CA LEU A 272 42.80 -57.19 -42.30
C LEU A 272 43.05 -56.01 -43.24
N ASP A 273 43.06 -54.78 -42.71
CA ASP A 273 43.31 -53.56 -43.47
C ASP A 273 44.68 -53.61 -44.17
N TYR A 274 45.71 -54.07 -43.45
CA TYR A 274 47.05 -54.30 -44.02
C TYR A 274 47.03 -55.31 -45.18
N LEU A 275 46.42 -56.48 -44.97
CA LEU A 275 46.35 -57.53 -45.99
C LEU A 275 45.51 -57.10 -47.19
N GLN A 276 44.44 -56.34 -46.98
CA GLN A 276 43.63 -55.77 -48.06
C GLN A 276 44.48 -54.82 -48.91
N ASN A 277 45.22 -53.91 -48.28
CA ASN A 277 46.12 -53.00 -48.99
C ASN A 277 47.24 -53.75 -49.75
N GLU A 278 47.84 -54.78 -49.15
CA GLU A 278 48.86 -55.61 -49.83
C GLU A 278 48.28 -56.33 -51.07
N LEU A 279 47.06 -56.86 -50.95
CA LEU A 279 46.35 -57.52 -52.04
C LEU A 279 45.98 -56.51 -53.15
N GLU A 280 45.57 -55.30 -52.81
CA GLU A 280 45.34 -54.21 -53.77
C GLU A 280 46.60 -53.85 -54.54
N MET A 281 47.75 -53.72 -53.86
CA MET A 281 49.04 -53.46 -54.50
C MET A 281 49.46 -54.60 -55.43
N TYR A 282 49.27 -55.85 -55.01
CA TYR A 282 49.56 -57.02 -55.84
C TYR A 282 48.68 -57.02 -57.10
N ASN A 283 47.37 -56.85 -56.96
CA ASN A 283 46.43 -56.79 -58.08
C ASN A 283 46.75 -55.65 -59.05
N LYS A 284 47.16 -54.49 -58.54
CA LYS A 284 47.60 -53.36 -59.36
C LYS A 284 48.85 -53.72 -60.18
N SER A 285 49.84 -54.34 -59.54
CA SER A 285 51.06 -54.77 -60.23
C SER A 285 50.80 -55.83 -61.31
N GLU A 286 49.93 -56.81 -61.04
CA GLU A 286 49.54 -57.82 -62.02
C GLU A 286 48.77 -57.19 -63.18
N LYS A 287 47.88 -56.24 -62.91
CA LYS A 287 47.18 -55.49 -63.94
C LYS A 287 48.15 -54.70 -64.83
N GLU A 288 49.15 -54.03 -64.23
CA GLU A 288 50.18 -53.31 -64.98
C GLU A 288 51.00 -54.24 -65.88
N LYS A 289 51.38 -55.43 -65.40
CA LYS A 289 52.06 -56.46 -66.22
C LYS A 289 51.20 -56.96 -67.36
N VAL A 290 49.92 -57.24 -67.12
CA VAL A 290 48.97 -57.65 -68.17
C VAL A 290 48.82 -56.55 -69.21
N GLU A 291 48.65 -55.29 -68.79
CA GLU A 291 48.58 -54.14 -69.69
C GLU A 291 49.88 -53.94 -70.49
N GLU A 292 51.06 -54.16 -69.89
CA GLU A 292 52.34 -54.11 -70.58
C GLU A 292 52.48 -55.24 -71.62
N ASN A 293 52.10 -56.47 -71.26
CA ASN A 293 52.06 -57.61 -72.17
C ASN A 293 51.10 -57.36 -73.33
N ASP A 294 49.90 -56.84 -73.07
CA ASP A 294 48.93 -56.45 -74.10
C ASP A 294 49.47 -55.34 -75.02
N ARG A 295 50.16 -54.33 -74.47
CA ARG A 295 50.84 -53.31 -75.26
C ARG A 295 51.94 -53.91 -76.13
N SER A 296 52.72 -54.85 -75.60
CA SER A 296 53.78 -55.56 -76.34
C SER A 296 53.20 -56.43 -77.45
N LEU A 297 52.16 -57.22 -77.17
CA LEU A 297 51.39 -58.02 -78.14
C LEU A 297 50.81 -57.14 -79.25
N LYS A 298 50.17 -56.01 -78.91
CA LYS A 298 49.66 -55.05 -79.91
C LYS A 298 50.78 -54.49 -80.79
N ARG A 299 51.95 -54.16 -80.21
CA ARG A 299 53.12 -53.71 -80.98
C ARG A 299 53.66 -54.82 -81.90
N MET A 300 53.69 -56.07 -81.45
CA MET A 300 54.09 -57.22 -82.26
C MET A 300 53.09 -57.48 -83.40
N GLN A 301 51.79 -57.50 -83.12
CA GLN A 301 50.73 -57.63 -84.13
C GLN A 301 50.76 -56.51 -85.16
N LYS A 302 51.07 -55.28 -84.74
CA LYS A 302 51.22 -54.15 -85.67
C LYS A 302 52.43 -54.35 -86.60
N ARG A 303 53.58 -54.76 -86.06
CA ARG A 303 54.78 -55.10 -86.85
C ARG A 303 54.49 -56.22 -87.86
N LEU A 304 53.86 -57.30 -87.43
CA LEU A 304 53.46 -58.40 -88.33
C LEU A 304 52.51 -57.93 -89.43
N ARG A 305 51.51 -57.10 -89.11
CA ARG A 305 50.63 -56.52 -90.13
C ARG A 305 51.36 -55.58 -91.09
N GLU A 306 52.31 -54.80 -90.60
CA GLU A 306 53.16 -53.94 -91.44
C GLU A 306 54.06 -54.77 -92.37
N GLU A 307 54.63 -55.88 -91.88
CA GLU A 307 55.39 -56.85 -92.68
C GLU A 307 54.50 -57.55 -93.71
N GLU A 308 53.31 -58.03 -93.35
CA GLU A 308 52.33 -58.62 -94.27
C GLU A 308 51.90 -57.61 -95.34
N LEU A 309 51.64 -56.35 -94.98
CA LEU A 309 51.33 -55.26 -95.92
C LEU A 309 52.51 -54.91 -96.83
N ARG A 310 53.75 -55.11 -96.37
CA ARG A 310 54.96 -54.90 -97.16
C ARG A 310 55.16 -56.03 -98.17
N ILE A 311 54.89 -57.26 -97.75
CA ILE A 311 54.83 -58.44 -98.63
C ILE A 311 53.70 -58.27 -99.67
N LEU A 312 52.51 -57.81 -99.27
CA LEU A 312 51.38 -57.56 -100.19
C LEU A 312 51.62 -56.40 -101.16
N ARG A 313 52.42 -55.40 -100.78
CA ARG A 313 52.82 -54.28 -101.66
C ARG A 313 53.88 -54.67 -102.69
N GLY A 314 54.36 -55.91 -102.69
CA GLY A 314 55.33 -56.40 -103.67
C GLY A 314 56.75 -55.86 -103.44
N GLU A 315 57.07 -55.38 -102.24
CA GLU A 315 58.46 -55.16 -101.82
C GLU A 315 59.01 -56.46 -101.23
N GLN A 316 59.13 -57.48 -102.08
CA GLN A 316 60.02 -58.60 -101.85
C GLN A 316 61.24 -58.35 -102.75
N ASP A 317 62.33 -57.87 -102.16
CA ASP A 317 63.65 -58.08 -102.76
C ASP A 317 63.87 -59.59 -102.75
N ILE A 318 63.54 -60.22 -103.88
CA ILE A 318 64.07 -61.51 -104.28
C ILE A 318 65.58 -61.30 -104.37
N ASN A 319 66.29 -61.51 -103.26
CA ASN A 319 67.72 -61.75 -103.30
C ASN A 319 67.93 -63.25 -103.30
N ASP A 320 67.97 -63.76 -104.52
CA ASP A 320 68.43 -65.08 -104.87
C ASP A 320 69.96 -65.16 -104.63
N GLN A 321 70.44 -66.33 -104.19
CA GLN A 321 71.83 -66.73 -103.85
C GLN A 321 72.26 -66.43 -102.40
N SER A 322 72.71 -67.40 -101.60
CA SER A 322 73.53 -68.57 -101.95
C SER A 322 73.26 -69.82 -101.09
N VAL A 323 73.28 -70.96 -101.76
CA VAL A 323 73.52 -72.31 -101.22
C VAL A 323 74.95 -72.40 -100.67
N ASP A 324 75.08 -72.77 -99.40
CA ASP A 324 75.96 -73.84 -98.87
C ASP A 324 75.54 -74.22 -97.44
#